data_AF-A0A7J8NK16-F1
#
_entry.id   AF-A0A7J8NK16-F1
#
_cell.length_a   1.000
_cell.length_b   1.000
_cell.length_c   1.000
_cell.angle_alpha   90.00
_cell.angle_beta   90.00
_cell.angle_gamma   90.00
#
_symmetry.space_group_name_H-M   'P 1'
#
loop_
_entity.id
_entity.type
_entity.pdbx_description
1 polymer ?
#
loop_
_entity_poly.entity_id
_entity_poly.type
_entity_poly.pdbx_seq_one_letter_code
_entity_poly.pdbx_strand_id
1 'polypeptide(L)'
;AHRQRIVNWINATGGTSSAFDVTTKGILHSALHNQYWRLIDPQGKPTGVMGWWPSRACTFLENHDTGSTQGHWPFPRDKLTQGYAYILTHPGTPVIFYDHFYEFGIRDVLTELIEARRRAGIHCRSSVKIYHANTEGYVAQVSNMLVIKLGHFDWNPAKENQLDGSWQKFMDKGADYQIWLRQ
;
A
#
# COMPACT_ATOMS: atom_id res chain seq x y z
N ALA A 1 -19.53 3.30 0.12
CA ALA A 1 -20.22 3.42 -1.19
C ALA A 1 -19.33 3.00 -2.38
N HIS A 2 -18.13 3.57 -2.58
CA HIS A 2 -17.31 3.31 -3.77
C HIS A 2 -16.83 1.85 -3.92
N ARG A 3 -16.05 1.31 -2.96
CA ARG A 3 -15.56 -0.09 -3.01
C ARG A 3 -16.66 -1.15 -3.09
N GLN A 4 -17.85 -0.86 -2.54
CA GLN A 4 -19.00 -1.78 -2.63
C GLN A 4 -19.43 -2.02 -4.07
N ARG A 5 -19.43 -0.99 -4.94
CA ARG A 5 -19.78 -1.17 -6.35
C ARG A 5 -18.79 -2.09 -7.07
N ILE A 6 -17.50 -1.95 -6.77
CA ILE A 6 -16.45 -2.80 -7.34
C ILE A 6 -16.62 -4.24 -6.84
N VAL A 7 -16.86 -4.44 -5.54
CA VAL A 7 -17.12 -5.78 -4.97
C VAL A 7 -18.40 -6.41 -5.55
N ASN A 8 -19.46 -5.63 -5.76
CA ASN A 8 -20.68 -6.11 -6.41
C ASN A 8 -20.41 -6.56 -7.84
N TRP A 9 -19.61 -5.81 -8.59
CA TRP A 9 -19.20 -6.21 -9.94
C TRP A 9 -18.39 -7.52 -9.92
N ILE A 10 -17.42 -7.64 -9.02
CA ILE A 10 -16.65 -8.88 -8.83
C ILE A 10 -17.60 -10.06 -8.53
N ASN A 11 -18.55 -9.88 -7.61
CA ASN A 11 -19.56 -10.89 -7.30
C ASN A 11 -20.40 -11.28 -8.51
N ALA A 12 -20.81 -10.33 -9.35
CA ALA A 12 -21.58 -10.60 -10.56
C ALA A 12 -20.81 -11.45 -11.59
N THR A 13 -19.47 -11.48 -11.53
CA THR A 13 -18.63 -12.40 -12.32
C THR A 13 -18.48 -13.80 -11.70
N GLY A 14 -19.25 -14.11 -10.64
CA GLY A 14 -19.07 -15.32 -9.85
C GLY A 14 -17.79 -15.30 -9.00
N GLY A 15 -17.22 -14.12 -8.74
CA GLY A 15 -15.97 -13.97 -7.99
C GLY A 15 -14.74 -14.52 -8.71
N THR A 16 -14.80 -14.70 -10.02
CA THR A 16 -13.70 -15.24 -10.84
C THR A 16 -12.79 -14.13 -11.38
N SER A 17 -13.30 -12.92 -11.55
CA SER A 17 -12.55 -11.75 -12.02
C SER A 17 -12.00 -10.91 -10.87
N SER A 18 -10.84 -10.28 -11.10
CA SER A 18 -10.31 -9.20 -10.26
C SER A 18 -10.68 -7.84 -10.87
N ALA A 19 -10.61 -6.78 -10.07
CA ALA A 19 -10.84 -5.42 -10.54
C ALA A 19 -9.75 -4.48 -10.02
N PHE A 20 -9.50 -3.40 -10.77
CA PHE A 20 -8.64 -2.32 -10.31
C PHE A 20 -9.21 -1.67 -9.04
N ASP A 21 -8.39 -1.55 -8.01
CA ASP A 21 -8.76 -0.92 -6.76
C ASP A 21 -8.61 0.60 -6.85
N VAL A 22 -9.49 1.20 -7.66
CA VAL A 22 -9.57 2.66 -7.84
C VAL A 22 -9.93 3.36 -6.52
N THR A 23 -10.56 2.64 -5.58
CA THR A 23 -10.82 3.16 -4.23
C THR A 23 -9.51 3.41 -3.48
N THR A 24 -8.61 2.43 -3.47
CA THR A 24 -7.27 2.58 -2.88
C THR A 24 -6.50 3.71 -3.55
N LYS A 25 -6.46 3.77 -4.90
CA LYS A 25 -5.78 4.85 -5.63
C LYS A 25 -6.24 6.24 -5.14
N GLY A 26 -7.55 6.47 -5.12
CA GLY A 26 -8.11 7.76 -4.75
C GLY A 26 -7.87 8.14 -3.29
N ILE A 27 -7.99 7.17 -2.38
CA ILE A 27 -7.74 7.42 -0.96
C ILE A 27 -6.26 7.70 -0.72
N LEU A 28 -5.37 6.92 -1.32
CA LEU A 28 -3.92 7.05 -1.13
C LEU A 28 -3.41 8.40 -1.65
N HIS A 29 -3.99 8.90 -2.75
CA HIS A 29 -3.73 10.25 -3.28
C HIS A 29 -3.89 11.33 -2.20
N SER A 30 -5.01 11.30 -1.46
CA SER A 30 -5.24 12.24 -0.35
C SER A 30 -4.47 11.90 0.92
N ALA A 31 -4.34 10.60 1.24
CA ALA A 31 -3.75 10.14 2.51
C ALA A 31 -2.28 10.57 2.67
N LEU A 32 -1.50 10.58 1.59
CA LEU A 32 -0.08 10.94 1.62
C LEU A 32 0.18 12.45 1.81
N HIS A 33 -0.88 13.26 1.92
CA HIS A 33 -0.81 14.66 2.34
C HIS A 33 -1.11 14.80 3.84
N ASN A 34 -0.48 13.95 4.67
CA ASN A 34 -0.67 13.88 6.11
C ASN A 34 -2.10 13.58 6.56
N GLN A 35 -2.86 12.83 5.74
CA GLN A 35 -4.23 12.40 6.04
C GLN A 35 -4.29 10.88 6.24
N TYR A 36 -3.33 10.31 6.97
CA TYR A 36 -3.15 8.86 7.06
C TYR A 36 -4.29 8.15 7.79
N TRP A 37 -5.10 8.87 8.59
CA TRP A 37 -6.36 8.37 9.14
C TRP A 37 -7.34 7.86 8.08
N ARG A 38 -7.16 8.24 6.81
CA ARG A 38 -7.94 7.71 5.68
C ARG A 38 -7.55 6.29 5.26
N LEU A 39 -6.44 5.75 5.76
CA LEU A 39 -5.94 4.41 5.38
C LEU A 39 -6.53 3.29 6.25
N ILE A 40 -7.37 3.62 7.23
CA ILE A 40 -8.07 2.68 8.11
C ILE A 40 -9.59 2.92 8.04
N ASP A 41 -10.37 1.85 7.95
CA ASP A 41 -11.83 1.90 8.07
C ASP A 41 -12.29 1.68 9.52
N PRO A 42 -13.56 1.94 9.86
CA PRO A 42 -14.06 1.76 11.23
C PRO A 42 -13.99 0.31 11.75
N GLN A 43 -13.67 -0.67 10.90
CA GLN A 43 -13.45 -2.07 11.28
C GLN A 43 -11.95 -2.41 11.40
N GLY A 44 -11.06 -1.42 11.32
CA GLY A 44 -9.62 -1.59 11.42
C GLY A 44 -8.94 -2.14 10.17
N LYS A 45 -9.63 -2.13 9.02
CA LYS A 45 -9.13 -2.68 7.75
C LYS A 45 -8.68 -1.57 6.79
N PRO A 46 -7.82 -1.87 5.80
CA PRO A 46 -7.56 -0.95 4.70
C PRO A 46 -8.85 -0.44 4.03
N THR A 47 -8.89 0.83 3.64
CA THR A 47 -10.14 1.47 3.20
C THR A 47 -10.57 1.16 1.76
N GLY A 48 -9.68 0.59 0.93
CA GLY A 48 -10.00 0.21 -0.45
C GLY A 48 -10.71 -1.14 -0.59
N VAL A 49 -10.80 -1.64 -1.84
CA VAL A 49 -11.29 -3.00 -2.14
C VAL A 49 -10.42 -4.04 -1.44
N MET A 50 -9.12 -3.78 -1.33
CA MET A 50 -8.18 -4.66 -0.64
C MET A 50 -8.53 -4.93 0.83
N GLY A 51 -9.25 -4.04 1.52
CA GLY A 51 -9.71 -4.31 2.88
C GLY A 51 -10.88 -5.29 2.97
N TRP A 52 -11.58 -5.53 1.86
CA TRP A 52 -12.75 -6.40 1.81
C TRP A 52 -12.49 -7.69 1.06
N TRP A 53 -11.82 -7.61 -0.09
CA TRP A 53 -11.53 -8.77 -0.94
C TRP A 53 -10.15 -8.66 -1.59
N PRO A 54 -9.07 -8.79 -0.81
CA PRO A 54 -7.72 -8.51 -1.29
C PRO A 54 -7.30 -9.43 -2.45
N SER A 55 -7.74 -10.69 -2.48
CA SER A 55 -7.43 -11.60 -3.61
C SER A 55 -8.04 -11.19 -4.96
N ARG A 56 -8.93 -10.19 -5.00
CA ARG A 56 -9.56 -9.64 -6.20
C ARG A 56 -9.26 -8.16 -6.44
N ALA A 57 -8.38 -7.58 -5.61
CA ALA A 57 -7.99 -6.18 -5.71
C ALA A 57 -6.66 -6.05 -6.47
N CYS A 58 -6.69 -5.48 -7.67
CA CYS A 58 -5.49 -5.05 -8.39
C CYS A 58 -5.16 -3.61 -7.98
N THR A 59 -4.22 -3.42 -7.06
CA THR A 59 -3.82 -2.09 -6.57
C THR A 59 -2.84 -1.44 -7.54
N PHE A 60 -2.92 -0.13 -7.72
CA PHE A 60 -2.09 0.61 -8.67
C PHE A 60 -2.00 2.08 -8.26
N LEU A 61 -0.95 2.77 -8.70
CA LEU A 61 -0.83 4.23 -8.55
C LEU A 61 -1.25 4.97 -9.82
N GLU A 62 -0.86 4.43 -10.97
CA GLU A 62 -1.08 5.05 -12.28
C GLU A 62 -1.38 4.03 -13.37
N ASN A 63 -2.06 4.50 -14.42
CA ASN A 63 -2.20 3.86 -15.71
C ASN A 63 -2.10 4.94 -16.82
N HIS A 64 -2.35 4.55 -18.07
CA HIS A 64 -2.24 5.43 -19.23
C HIS A 64 -3.33 6.53 -19.32
N ASP A 65 -4.45 6.40 -18.59
CA ASP A 65 -5.50 7.41 -18.53
C ASP A 65 -5.26 8.41 -17.40
N THR A 66 -4.94 7.88 -16.22
CA THR A 66 -4.80 8.69 -15.02
C THR A 66 -3.48 9.46 -15.00
N GLY A 67 -2.44 8.88 -15.60
CA GLY A 67 -1.11 9.47 -15.74
C GLY A 67 -0.70 9.59 -17.20
N SER A 68 0.58 9.35 -17.48
CA SER A 68 1.17 9.47 -18.83
C SER A 68 0.81 10.82 -19.48
N THR A 69 0.53 10.83 -20.78
CA THR A 69 0.16 12.04 -21.53
C THR A 69 -1.29 12.47 -21.36
N GLN A 70 -2.20 11.59 -20.90
CA GLN A 70 -3.60 11.96 -20.64
C GLN A 70 -3.74 12.74 -19.34
N GLY A 71 -3.10 12.27 -18.26
CA GLY A 71 -3.00 12.99 -17.00
C GLY A 71 -4.35 13.34 -16.37
N HIS A 72 -5.37 12.49 -16.53
CA HIS A 72 -6.71 12.80 -16.02
C HIS A 72 -6.81 12.79 -14.50
N TRP A 73 -5.93 12.04 -13.82
CA TRP A 73 -5.89 12.01 -12.35
C TRP A 73 -4.52 11.56 -11.84
N PRO A 74 -3.50 12.43 -12.00
CA PRO A 74 -2.13 12.03 -11.77
C PRO A 74 -1.85 11.85 -10.29
N PHE A 75 -1.07 10.82 -9.95
CA PHE A 75 -0.57 10.62 -8.59
C PHE A 75 0.52 11.67 -8.28
N PRO A 76 0.59 12.22 -7.04
CA PRO A 76 1.59 13.25 -6.72
C PRO A 76 3.01 12.70 -6.92
N ARG A 77 3.80 13.38 -7.76
CA ARG A 77 5.10 12.87 -8.24
C ARG A 77 6.11 12.69 -7.11
N ASP A 78 6.11 13.60 -6.14
CA ASP A 78 6.94 13.55 -4.94
C ASP A 78 6.51 12.45 -3.95
N LYS A 79 5.32 11.86 -4.12
CA LYS A 79 4.77 10.81 -3.25
C LYS A 79 4.78 9.42 -3.88
N LEU A 80 5.35 9.25 -5.07
CA LEU A 80 5.33 7.98 -5.80
C LEU A 80 5.96 6.83 -5.00
N THR A 81 7.14 7.04 -4.42
CA THR A 81 7.84 5.98 -3.68
C THR A 81 7.07 5.59 -2.41
N GLN A 82 6.44 6.53 -1.71
CA GLN A 82 5.53 6.26 -0.60
C GLN A 82 4.30 5.45 -1.04
N GLY A 83 3.69 5.83 -2.16
CA GLY A 83 2.54 5.11 -2.72
C GLY A 83 2.90 3.68 -3.10
N TYR A 84 4.08 3.48 -3.69
CA TYR A 84 4.58 2.17 -4.05
C TYR A 84 4.96 1.34 -2.83
N ALA A 85 5.54 1.96 -1.79
CA ALA A 85 5.77 1.30 -0.52
C ALA A 85 4.46 0.75 0.04
N TYR A 86 3.36 1.50 -0.01
CA TYR A 86 2.04 1.01 0.40
C TYR A 86 1.58 -0.19 -0.44
N ILE A 87 1.44 -0.06 -1.77
CA ILE A 87 0.83 -1.12 -2.59
C ILE A 87 1.71 -2.37 -2.73
N LEU A 88 3.04 -2.24 -2.70
CA LEU A 88 3.96 -3.39 -2.82
C LEU A 88 4.12 -4.14 -1.50
N THR A 89 3.90 -3.51 -0.35
CA THR A 89 3.98 -4.20 0.96
C THR A 89 2.66 -4.81 1.41
N HIS A 90 1.51 -4.33 0.91
CA HIS A 90 0.20 -4.74 1.37
C HIS A 90 -0.43 -5.88 0.52
N PRO A 91 -1.57 -6.46 0.95
CA PRO A 91 -2.33 -7.44 0.17
C PRO A 91 -2.90 -6.84 -1.13
N GLY A 92 -3.55 -7.69 -1.92
CA GLY A 92 -3.84 -7.36 -3.31
C GLY A 92 -2.73 -7.76 -4.27
N THR A 93 -2.98 -7.51 -5.55
CA THR A 93 -2.05 -7.74 -6.64
C THR A 93 -1.57 -6.37 -7.14
N PRO A 94 -0.40 -5.89 -6.70
CA PRO A 94 0.10 -4.59 -7.10
C PRO A 94 0.48 -4.57 -8.59
N VAL A 95 0.12 -3.49 -9.27
CA VAL A 95 0.46 -3.21 -10.66
C VAL A 95 1.43 -2.03 -10.69
N ILE A 96 2.57 -2.25 -11.33
CA ILE A 96 3.61 -1.22 -11.50
C ILE A 96 3.42 -0.58 -12.87
N PHE A 97 3.40 0.74 -12.90
CA PHE A 97 3.25 1.50 -14.14
C PHE A 97 4.60 1.64 -14.87
N TYR A 98 4.59 1.55 -16.20
CA TYR A 98 5.79 1.50 -17.03
C TYR A 98 6.69 2.74 -16.83
N ASP A 99 6.13 3.94 -16.99
CA ASP A 99 6.88 5.20 -16.92
C ASP A 99 7.55 5.35 -15.54
N HIS A 100 6.86 4.93 -14.48
CA HIS A 100 7.41 4.92 -13.13
C HIS A 100 8.60 3.97 -12.99
N PHE A 101 8.54 2.79 -13.62
CA PHE A 101 9.58 1.79 -13.51
C PHE A 101 10.80 2.08 -14.40
N TYR A 102 10.60 2.64 -15.59
CA TYR A 102 11.67 2.81 -16.58
C TYR A 102 12.11 4.25 -16.80
N GLU A 103 11.24 5.24 -16.61
CA GLU A 103 11.51 6.62 -17.05
C GLU A 103 11.70 7.60 -15.88
N PHE A 104 11.09 7.33 -14.72
CA PHE A 104 11.07 8.30 -13.61
C PHE A 104 12.25 8.15 -12.64
N GLY A 105 13.22 7.29 -12.95
CA GLY A 105 14.44 7.13 -12.15
C GLY A 105 14.25 6.46 -10.78
N ILE A 106 13.10 5.80 -10.53
CA ILE A 106 12.81 5.12 -9.26
C ILE A 106 12.87 3.59 -9.35
N ARG A 107 13.46 3.04 -10.42
CA ARG A 107 13.52 1.60 -10.69
C ARG A 107 14.14 0.80 -9.55
N ASP A 108 15.24 1.28 -8.99
CA ASP A 108 15.96 0.58 -7.92
C ASP A 108 15.12 0.51 -6.66
N VAL A 109 14.45 1.61 -6.31
CA VAL A 109 13.50 1.67 -5.18
C VAL A 109 12.36 0.67 -5.37
N LEU A 110 11.78 0.58 -6.57
CA LEU A 110 10.71 -0.39 -6.85
C LEU A 110 11.22 -1.84 -6.79
N THR A 111 12.45 -2.08 -7.24
CA THR A 111 13.07 -3.40 -7.19
C THR A 111 13.31 -3.84 -5.74
N GLU A 112 13.81 -2.96 -4.87
CA GLU A 112 13.96 -3.20 -3.43
C GLU A 112 12.60 -3.50 -2.76
N LEU A 113 11.54 -2.75 -3.11
CA LEU A 113 10.19 -2.98 -2.57
C LEU A 113 9.61 -4.33 -3.01
N ILE A 114 9.82 -4.72 -4.28
CA ILE A 114 9.45 -6.05 -4.79
C ILE A 114 10.21 -7.13 -4.02
N GLU A 115 11.50 -6.92 -3.75
CA GLU A 115 12.32 -7.84 -2.98
C GLU A 115 11.82 -7.97 -1.53
N ALA A 116 11.51 -6.86 -0.85
CA ALA A 116 10.91 -6.87 0.48
C ALA A 116 9.64 -7.73 0.50
N ARG A 117 8.75 -7.51 -0.49
CA ARG A 117 7.51 -8.29 -0.65
C ARG A 117 7.78 -9.78 -0.79
N ARG A 118 8.73 -10.15 -1.66
CA ARG A 118 9.11 -11.56 -1.93
C ARG A 118 9.73 -12.22 -0.70
N ARG A 119 10.69 -11.57 -0.05
CA ARG A 119 11.37 -12.08 1.15
C ARG A 119 10.41 -12.31 2.31
N ALA A 120 9.44 -11.41 2.50
CA ALA A 120 8.39 -11.56 3.51
C ALA A 120 7.27 -12.55 3.11
N GLY A 121 7.31 -13.13 1.91
CA GLY A 121 6.26 -14.03 1.42
C GLY A 121 4.88 -13.37 1.30
N ILE A 122 4.84 -12.05 1.06
CA ILE A 122 3.56 -11.33 0.98
C ILE A 122 2.85 -11.66 -0.34
N HIS A 123 1.57 -12.02 -0.23
CA HIS A 123 0.71 -12.39 -1.32
C HIS A 123 -0.63 -11.65 -1.25
N CYS A 124 -1.48 -11.85 -2.25
CA CYS A 124 -2.75 -11.10 -2.38
C CYS A 124 -3.77 -11.38 -1.27
N ARG A 125 -3.51 -12.31 -0.34
CA ARG A 125 -4.38 -12.65 0.80
C ARG A 125 -3.71 -12.45 2.15
N SER A 126 -2.50 -11.89 2.20
CA SER A 126 -1.83 -11.62 3.47
C SER A 126 -2.74 -10.78 4.38
N SER A 127 -2.66 -10.99 5.69
CA SER A 127 -3.41 -10.19 6.66
C SER A 127 -2.78 -8.80 6.80
N VAL A 128 -3.54 -7.84 7.30
CA VAL A 128 -3.03 -6.52 7.69
C VAL A 128 -3.55 -6.21 9.09
N LYS A 129 -2.65 -5.82 9.98
CA LYS A 129 -2.97 -5.21 11.27
C LYS A 129 -2.42 -3.79 11.28
N ILE A 130 -3.32 -2.81 11.33
CA ILE A 130 -2.97 -1.39 11.39
C ILE A 130 -2.83 -0.99 12.86
N TYR A 131 -1.69 -0.39 13.22
CA TYR A 131 -1.40 0.08 14.57
C TYR A 131 -1.62 1.59 14.69
N HIS A 132 -1.22 2.33 13.65
CA HIS A 132 -1.33 3.79 13.61
C HIS A 132 -1.92 4.21 12.28
N ALA A 133 -2.85 5.16 12.31
CA ALA A 133 -3.42 5.83 11.14
C ALA A 133 -4.03 7.16 11.60
N ASN A 134 -3.20 8.20 11.66
CA ASN A 134 -3.57 9.51 12.20
C ASN A 134 -2.92 10.64 11.36
N THR A 135 -2.84 11.85 11.89
CA THR A 135 -2.22 13.00 11.20
C THR A 135 -0.71 12.85 11.03
N GLU A 136 -0.07 12.15 11.97
CA GLU A 136 1.39 12.05 12.04
C GLU A 136 1.95 10.92 11.18
N GLY A 137 1.16 9.86 10.97
CA GLY A 137 1.55 8.77 10.10
C GLY A 137 0.65 7.53 10.09
N TYR A 138 1.16 6.52 9.40
CA TYR A 138 0.55 5.20 9.26
C TYR A 138 1.56 4.11 9.62
N VAL A 139 1.14 3.11 10.39
CA VAL A 139 1.92 1.89 10.65
C VAL A 139 1.02 0.68 10.50
N ALA A 140 1.50 -0.30 9.74
CA ALA A 140 0.86 -1.59 9.65
C ALA A 140 1.86 -2.74 9.62
N GLN A 141 1.47 -3.84 10.25
CA GLN A 141 2.07 -5.14 10.02
C GLN A 141 1.28 -5.87 8.93
N VAL A 142 1.99 -6.42 7.95
CA VAL A 142 1.44 -7.24 6.87
C VAL A 142 1.92 -8.67 7.05
N SER A 143 0.97 -9.60 7.08
CA SER A 143 1.20 -10.96 7.60
C SER A 143 1.77 -10.88 9.01
N ASN A 144 2.70 -11.78 9.36
CA ASN A 144 3.56 -11.70 10.54
C ASN A 144 5.02 -11.39 10.17
N MET A 145 5.30 -11.01 8.91
CA MET A 145 6.65 -10.96 8.34
C MET A 145 7.16 -9.57 7.97
N LEU A 146 6.28 -8.60 7.74
CA LEU A 146 6.64 -7.26 7.28
C LEU A 146 5.93 -6.19 8.09
N VAL A 147 6.65 -5.12 8.42
CA VAL A 147 6.10 -3.90 9.00
C VAL A 147 6.48 -2.71 8.12
N ILE A 148 5.51 -1.84 7.87
CA ILE A 148 5.70 -0.58 7.14
C ILE A 148 5.24 0.59 7.99
N LYS A 149 6.03 1.67 7.97
CA LYS A 149 5.70 2.97 8.56
C LYS A 149 5.76 4.04 7.46
N LEU A 150 4.73 4.87 7.38
CA LEU A 150 4.68 6.08 6.54
C LEU A 150 4.55 7.32 7.45
N GLY A 151 5.14 8.44 7.03
CA GLY A 151 5.04 9.71 7.74
C GLY A 151 6.17 9.96 8.74
N HIS A 152 6.14 11.12 9.39
CA HIS A 152 7.31 11.75 10.01
C HIS A 152 7.51 11.44 11.51
N PHE A 153 6.57 10.74 12.13
CA PHE A 153 6.60 10.49 13.57
C PHE A 153 7.67 9.49 14.01
N ASP A 154 8.14 9.62 15.26
CA ASP A 154 9.19 8.78 15.82
C ASP A 154 8.64 7.42 16.29
N TRP A 155 8.62 6.46 15.37
CA TRP A 155 8.14 5.11 15.60
C TRP A 155 9.09 4.05 15.02
N ASN A 156 9.22 2.94 15.73
CA ASN A 156 9.88 1.72 15.24
C ASN A 156 9.27 0.49 15.94
N PRO A 157 9.50 -0.74 15.44
CA PRO A 157 8.91 -1.94 16.00
C PRO A 157 9.15 -2.16 17.51
N ALA A 158 10.30 -1.74 18.06
CA ALA A 158 10.61 -1.92 19.48
C ALA A 158 9.78 -1.01 20.41
N LYS A 159 9.08 -0.01 19.85
CA LYS A 159 8.19 0.89 20.59
C LYS A 159 6.74 0.41 20.62
N GLU A 160 6.41 -0.66 19.90
CA GLU A 160 5.03 -1.15 19.76
C GLU A 160 4.80 -2.37 20.65
N ASN A 161 4.13 -2.16 21.78
CA ASN A 161 3.86 -3.21 22.78
C ASN A 161 3.05 -4.39 22.22
N GLN A 162 2.27 -4.16 21.17
CA GLN A 162 1.42 -5.19 20.54
C GLN A 162 2.03 -5.81 19.28
N LEU A 163 3.35 -5.67 19.09
CA LEU A 163 4.09 -6.22 17.96
C LEU A 163 5.18 -7.17 18.47
N ASP A 164 4.90 -8.47 18.38
CA ASP A 164 5.86 -9.53 18.72
C ASP A 164 6.92 -9.72 17.61
N GLY A 165 8.08 -10.26 18.00
CA GLY A 165 9.16 -10.68 17.12
C GLY A 165 10.38 -9.76 17.13
N SER A 166 11.47 -10.25 16.54
CA SER A 166 12.64 -9.44 16.21
C SER A 166 12.48 -8.87 14.80
N TRP A 167 12.73 -7.57 14.65
CA TRP A 167 12.48 -6.84 13.42
C TRP A 167 13.76 -6.15 12.95
N GLN A 168 14.21 -6.50 11.75
CA GLN A 168 15.35 -5.87 11.11
C GLN A 168 14.87 -4.84 10.09
N LYS A 169 15.40 -3.62 10.18
CA LYS A 169 15.12 -2.58 9.19
C LYS A 169 15.69 -3.01 7.84
N PHE A 170 14.83 -3.09 6.83
CA PHE A 170 15.18 -3.50 5.48
C PHE A 170 15.32 -2.29 4.55
N MET A 171 14.41 -1.32 4.67
CA MET A 171 14.50 -0.05 3.95
C MET A 171 14.30 1.13 4.90
N ASP A 172 15.12 2.17 4.69
CA ASP A 172 15.00 3.46 5.36
C ASP A 172 15.02 4.56 4.30
N LYS A 173 13.87 5.19 4.04
CA LYS A 173 13.78 6.40 3.21
C LYS A 173 13.50 7.62 4.10
N GLY A 174 14.08 7.62 5.30
CA GLY A 174 14.01 8.71 6.25
C GLY A 174 12.58 8.98 6.69
N ALA A 175 12.13 10.20 6.44
CA ALA A 175 10.86 10.70 6.96
C ALA A 175 9.64 10.26 6.10
N ASP A 176 9.88 9.74 4.89
CA ASP A 176 8.81 9.33 3.97
C ASP A 176 8.24 7.96 4.38
N TYR A 177 9.11 6.94 4.42
CA TYR A 177 8.74 5.61 4.86
C TYR A 177 9.92 4.74 5.31
N GLN A 178 9.60 3.74 6.12
CA GLN A 178 10.53 2.75 6.64
C GLN A 178 9.86 1.37 6.61
N ILE A 179 10.64 0.32 6.30
CA ILE A 179 10.16 -1.06 6.22
C ILE A 179 11.08 -1.95 7.05
N TRP A 180 10.48 -2.84 7.83
CA TRP A 180 11.17 -3.87 8.60
C TRP A 180 10.67 -5.24 8.17
N LEU A 181 11.58 -6.21 8.17
CA LEU A 181 11.28 -7.62 7.98
C LEU A 181 11.54 -8.35 9.30
N ARG A 182 10.70 -9.33 9.60
CA ARG A 182 10.89 -10.21 10.76
C ARG A 182 12.13 -11.10 10.52
N GLN A 183 12.94 -11.28 11.57
CA GLN A 183 14.06 -12.22 11.59
C GLN A 183 13.62 -13.64 11.90
#